data_AF-A0A848NNC7-F1
#
_entry.id   AF-A0A848NNC7-F1
#
_cell.length_a   1.000
_cell.length_b   1.000
_cell.length_c   1.000
_cell.angle_alpha   90.00
_cell.angle_beta   90.00
_cell.angle_gamma   90.00
#
_symmetry.space_group_name_H-M   'P 1'
#
loop_
_entity.id
_entity.type
_entity.pdbx_description
1 polymer ?
#
loop_
_entity_poly.entity_id
_entity_poly.type
_entity_poly.pdbx_seq_one_letter_code
_entity_poly.pdbx_strand_id
1 'polypeptide(L)'
;MGGGGGGGAGGGGGGGRGAGGGGVLRGRRRGPEGAGLACGFFRCRPCLADLLADTLPDLLVLRADDARYASARGVFDLILGETLREGGASTVVLERLTDMLVFFMLRHLAIHDRQAHGLFVLARDPAMASLLQAILARPAERWSMDDMARHVHMSKATFPRRFTLQSGTTPAQLLQLLRMRVARRLLAQGVAIVDAAERVGYRSQAAFSRVFQRTEGVAPSAWRRGGD
;
A
#
# COMPACT_ATOMS: atom_id res chain seq x y z
N MET A 1 -38.24 -4.31 51.22
CA MET A 1 -37.82 -3.10 50.50
C MET A 1 -36.66 -3.47 49.59
N GLY A 2 -36.81 -3.24 48.28
CA GLY A 2 -35.80 -3.21 47.20
C GLY A 2 -34.84 -4.40 47.10
N GLY A 3 -34.83 -5.23 46.05
CA GLY A 3 -35.09 -4.95 44.63
C GLY A 3 -33.76 -4.81 43.88
N GLY A 4 -33.57 -5.61 42.82
CA GLY A 4 -32.49 -5.48 41.82
C GLY A 4 -31.52 -6.67 41.87
N GLY A 5 -31.50 -7.63 40.95
CA GLY A 5 -31.93 -7.59 39.55
C GLY A 5 -30.80 -7.05 38.68
N GLY A 6 -30.17 -7.93 37.90
CA GLY A 6 -29.16 -7.58 36.90
C GLY A 6 -28.21 -8.77 36.71
N GLY A 7 -28.37 -9.63 35.71
CA GLY A 7 -28.83 -9.37 34.36
C GLY A 7 -27.69 -9.80 33.44
N GLY A 8 -27.77 -11.04 32.94
CA GLY A 8 -26.90 -11.50 31.89
C GLY A 8 -27.10 -10.62 30.64
N ALA A 9 -25.99 -10.28 30.00
CA ALA A 9 -25.99 -9.77 28.65
C ALA A 9 -24.84 -10.44 27.91
N GLY A 10 -25.17 -11.58 27.30
CA GLY A 10 -24.52 -12.00 26.07
C GLY A 10 -24.77 -10.93 25.01
N GLY A 11 -23.70 -10.54 24.32
CA GLY A 11 -23.75 -9.59 23.22
C GLY A 11 -22.84 -10.09 22.11
N GLY A 12 -23.34 -11.06 21.35
CA GLY A 12 -22.83 -11.34 20.02
C GLY A 12 -23.12 -10.17 19.09
N GLY A 13 -22.17 -9.88 18.21
CA GLY A 13 -22.28 -8.94 17.11
C GLY A 13 -20.95 -8.98 16.38
N GLY A 14 -20.81 -9.71 15.29
CA GLY A 14 -21.58 -9.52 14.07
C GLY A 14 -20.61 -8.97 13.06
N GLY A 15 -19.96 -9.87 12.32
CA GLY A 15 -18.93 -9.53 11.35
C GLY A 15 -19.50 -8.66 10.23
N GLY A 16 -19.14 -7.39 10.25
CA GLY A 16 -19.25 -6.51 9.08
C GLY A 16 -17.97 -6.62 8.27
N ARG A 17 -17.95 -7.47 7.25
CA ARG A 17 -16.89 -7.49 6.24
C ARG A 17 -17.08 -6.31 5.29
N GLY A 18 -16.38 -5.23 5.58
CA GLY A 18 -16.15 -4.14 4.63
C GLY A 18 -14.79 -4.34 3.98
N ALA A 19 -14.77 -4.58 2.66
CA ALA A 19 -13.57 -4.60 1.85
C ALA A 19 -13.00 -3.17 1.70
N GLY A 20 -12.39 -2.65 2.76
CA GLY A 20 -11.68 -1.38 2.80
C GLY A 20 -10.53 -1.50 3.78
N GLY A 21 -9.36 -0.93 3.46
CA GLY A 21 -8.20 -0.94 4.36
C GLY A 21 -8.48 -0.11 5.61
N GLY A 22 -9.26 -0.64 6.55
CA GLY A 22 -9.68 0.07 7.76
C GLY A 22 -8.59 0.03 8.83
N GLY A 23 -8.02 1.19 9.13
CA GLY A 23 -7.27 1.45 10.35
C GLY A 23 -8.21 1.94 11.45
N VAL A 24 -8.11 1.38 12.66
CA VAL A 24 -8.85 1.90 13.82
C VAL A 24 -7.95 2.89 14.55
N LEU A 25 -8.33 4.18 14.56
CA LEU A 25 -7.62 5.24 15.29
C LEU A 25 -8.27 5.43 16.67
N ARG A 26 -7.47 5.35 17.75
CA ARG A 26 -7.90 5.72 19.11
C ARG A 26 -7.02 6.86 19.62
N GLY A 27 -7.65 7.93 20.12
CA GLY A 27 -6.96 9.09 20.70
C GLY A 27 -7.29 9.27 22.18
N ARG A 28 -6.30 9.70 22.98
CA ARG A 28 -6.50 10.12 24.38
C ARG A 28 -6.17 11.62 24.50
N ARG A 29 -7.02 12.39 25.18
CA ARG A 29 -6.80 13.85 25.35
C ARG A 29 -5.51 14.14 26.13
N ARG A 30 -4.92 15.29 25.79
CA ARG A 30 -3.68 15.84 26.35
C ARG A 30 -3.90 16.36 27.77
N GLY A 31 -3.04 15.98 28.71
CA GLY A 31 -2.88 16.68 29.99
C GLY A 31 -1.91 17.87 29.86
N PRO A 32 -1.86 18.80 30.83
CA PRO A 32 -1.15 20.08 30.69
C PRO A 32 0.38 19.96 30.45
N GLU A 33 1.00 18.85 30.87
CA GLU A 33 2.41 18.52 30.57
C GLU A 33 2.57 17.24 29.71
N GLY A 34 1.49 16.78 29.07
CA GLY A 34 1.46 15.51 28.35
C GLY A 34 1.60 15.64 26.83
N ALA A 35 2.13 14.59 26.20
CA ALA A 35 1.96 14.37 24.77
C ALA A 35 0.58 13.77 24.50
N GLY A 36 -0.18 14.34 23.54
CA GLY A 36 -1.39 13.71 23.01
C GLY A 36 -0.98 12.61 22.05
N LEU A 37 -1.55 11.41 22.21
CA LEU A 37 -1.25 10.26 21.37
C LEU A 37 -2.48 9.89 20.55
N ALA A 38 -2.33 9.88 19.23
CA ALA A 38 -3.27 9.26 18.30
C ALA A 38 -2.57 8.03 17.69
N CYS A 39 -3.12 6.84 17.95
CA CYS A 39 -2.58 5.59 17.42
C CYS A 39 -3.53 4.98 16.41
N GLY A 40 -2.99 4.48 15.30
CA GLY A 40 -3.71 3.71 14.29
C GLY A 40 -2.77 2.75 13.57
N PHE A 41 -3.34 1.89 12.75
CA PHE A 41 -2.59 0.96 11.92
C PHE A 41 -3.06 1.04 10.46
N PHE A 42 -2.14 0.80 9.54
CA PHE A 42 -2.43 0.72 8.11
C PHE A 42 -2.27 -0.72 7.67
N ARG A 43 -3.30 -1.28 7.04
CA ARG A 43 -3.17 -2.58 6.39
C ARG A 43 -2.74 -2.38 4.96
N CYS A 44 -1.44 -2.55 4.72
CA CYS A 44 -0.94 -2.75 3.38
C CYS A 44 -1.19 -4.21 2.96
N ARG A 45 -1.47 -4.43 1.67
CA ARG A 45 -1.60 -5.80 1.13
C ARG A 45 -0.24 -6.48 1.16
N PRO A 46 -0.14 -7.80 1.41
CA PRO A 46 1.12 -8.49 1.71
C PRO A 46 2.26 -8.08 0.80
N CYS A 47 2.06 -8.13 -0.53
CA CYS A 47 3.15 -7.84 -1.45
C CYS A 47 3.47 -6.34 -1.67
N LEU A 48 2.52 -5.44 -1.40
CA LEU A 48 2.81 -4.00 -1.33
C LEU A 48 3.43 -3.66 0.03
N ALA A 49 3.05 -4.37 1.09
CA ALA A 49 3.62 -4.25 2.40
C ALA A 49 5.10 -4.66 2.38
N ASP A 50 5.46 -5.74 1.67
CA ASP A 50 6.86 -6.15 1.50
C ASP A 50 7.68 -5.06 0.78
N LEU A 51 7.16 -4.57 -0.37
CA LEU A 51 7.84 -3.52 -1.14
C LEU A 51 7.93 -2.18 -0.37
N LEU A 52 6.91 -1.86 0.43
CA LEU A 52 6.89 -0.63 1.23
C LEU A 52 7.72 -0.77 2.51
N ALA A 53 7.75 -1.94 3.14
CA ALA A 53 8.54 -2.21 4.34
C ALA A 53 10.03 -2.00 4.06
N ASP A 54 10.51 -2.42 2.88
CA ASP A 54 11.89 -2.17 2.46
C ASP A 54 12.17 -0.70 2.09
N THR A 55 11.13 0.14 1.97
CA THR A 55 11.24 1.58 1.63
C THR A 55 11.02 2.53 2.79
N LEU A 56 10.29 2.10 3.82
CA LEU A 56 9.86 2.93 4.94
C LEU A 56 10.87 2.79 6.10
N PRO A 57 11.33 3.89 6.70
CA PRO A 57 12.12 3.80 7.92
C PRO A 57 11.26 3.25 9.07
N ASP A 58 11.90 2.56 10.02
CA ASP A 58 11.24 2.06 11.25
C ASP A 58 10.52 3.18 12.02
N LEU A 59 11.02 4.41 11.90
CA LEU A 59 10.43 5.59 12.49
C LEU A 59 10.52 6.79 11.53
N LEU A 60 9.38 7.38 11.21
CA LEU A 60 9.29 8.66 10.49
C LEU A 60 8.96 9.79 11.45
N VAL A 61 9.89 10.73 11.65
CA VAL A 61 9.69 11.89 12.52
C VAL A 61 9.27 13.10 11.69
N LEU A 62 8.01 13.52 11.86
CA LEU A 62 7.48 14.75 11.25
C LEU A 62 7.50 15.87 12.30
N ARG A 63 8.36 16.88 12.09
CA ARG A 63 8.46 18.00 13.02
C ARG A 63 7.39 19.05 12.70
N ALA A 64 6.68 19.53 13.72
CA ALA A 64 5.54 20.41 13.54
C ALA A 64 5.91 21.80 12.99
N ASP A 65 7.14 22.24 13.25
CA ASP A 65 7.72 23.52 12.84
C ASP A 65 8.35 23.49 11.44
N ASP A 66 8.49 22.31 10.84
CA ASP A 66 9.07 22.17 9.51
C ASP A 66 8.00 22.32 8.42
N ALA A 67 8.11 23.42 7.67
CA ALA A 67 7.16 23.81 6.62
C ALA A 67 6.98 22.73 5.52
N ARG A 68 7.96 21.83 5.34
CA ARG A 68 7.87 20.71 4.39
C ARG A 68 6.76 19.73 4.72
N TYR A 69 6.33 19.68 5.98
CA TYR A 69 5.26 18.80 6.47
C TYR A 69 3.93 19.50 6.69
N ALA A 70 3.79 20.78 6.31
CA ALA A 70 2.58 21.56 6.59
C ALA A 70 1.30 20.87 6.09
N SER A 71 1.33 20.25 4.91
CA SER A 71 0.19 19.48 4.38
C SER A 71 -0.12 18.23 5.21
N ALA A 72 0.89 17.44 5.57
CA ALA A 72 0.70 16.25 6.42
C ALA A 72 0.16 16.63 7.81
N ARG A 73 0.70 17.71 8.39
CA ARG A 73 0.23 18.28 9.66
C ARG A 73 -1.24 18.70 9.57
N GLY A 74 -1.63 19.44 8.53
CA GLY A 74 -3.02 19.85 8.35
C GLY A 74 -3.99 18.66 8.28
N VAL A 75 -3.61 17.58 7.59
CA VAL A 75 -4.44 16.36 7.57
C VAL A 75 -4.49 15.67 8.93
N PHE A 76 -3.37 15.61 9.65
CA PHE A 76 -3.33 15.06 11.00
C PHE A 76 -4.23 15.84 11.97
N ASP A 77 -4.24 17.17 11.89
CA ASP A 77 -5.11 18.02 12.70
C ASP A 77 -6.60 17.76 12.39
N LEU A 78 -6.95 17.54 11.12
CA LEU A 78 -8.30 17.13 10.71
C LEU A 78 -8.68 15.75 11.27
N ILE A 79 -7.75 14.78 11.27
CA ILE A 79 -7.97 13.45 11.86
C ILE A 79 -8.24 13.59 13.36
N LEU A 80 -7.43 14.38 14.07
CA LEU A 80 -7.59 14.60 15.49
C LEU A 80 -8.95 15.25 15.79
N GLY A 81 -9.33 16.27 15.01
CA GLY A 81 -10.64 16.92 15.10
C GLY A 81 -11.79 15.94 14.91
N GLU A 82 -11.72 15.06 13.90
CA GLU A 82 -12.76 14.07 13.63
C GLU A 82 -12.88 13.03 14.76
N THR A 83 -11.76 12.60 15.35
CA THR A 83 -11.79 11.66 16.49
C THR A 83 -12.38 12.26 17.77
N LEU A 84 -12.31 13.58 17.93
CA LEU A 84 -12.80 14.30 19.11
C LEU A 84 -14.22 14.87 18.92
N ARG A 85 -14.85 14.61 17.77
CA ARG A 85 -16.13 15.20 17.37
C ARG A 85 -17.29 14.67 18.22
N GLU A 86 -18.15 15.57 18.69
CA GLU A 86 -19.38 15.21 19.40
C GLU A 86 -20.38 14.59 18.40
N GLY A 87 -20.89 13.39 18.72
CA GLY A 87 -21.68 12.57 17.80
C GLY A 87 -20.93 11.40 17.17
N GLY A 88 -19.64 11.21 17.51
CA GLY A 88 -18.84 10.08 17.05
C GLY A 88 -18.12 10.33 15.73
N ALA A 89 -16.96 9.68 15.59
CA ALA A 89 -16.11 9.83 14.41
C ALA A 89 -16.71 9.10 13.20
N SER A 90 -16.74 9.76 12.06
CA SER A 90 -17.08 9.13 10.79
C SER A 90 -15.92 8.26 10.32
N THR A 91 -16.14 6.95 10.30
CA THR A 91 -15.14 5.98 9.81
C THR A 91 -14.74 6.27 8.36
N VAL A 92 -15.69 6.68 7.52
CA VAL A 92 -15.43 7.04 6.12
C VAL A 92 -14.53 8.27 6.02
N VAL A 93 -14.76 9.30 6.84
CA VAL A 93 -13.92 10.51 6.86
C VAL A 93 -12.52 10.17 7.35
N LEU A 94 -12.43 9.43 8.47
CA LEU A 94 -11.15 8.98 9.01
C LEU A 94 -10.36 8.18 7.97
N GLU A 95 -10.96 7.24 7.26
CA GLU A 95 -10.28 6.49 6.22
C GLU A 95 -9.70 7.40 5.12
N ARG A 96 -10.50 8.36 4.60
CA ARG A 96 -10.02 9.25 3.52
C ARG A 96 -8.92 10.20 3.99
N LEU A 97 -9.03 10.74 5.20
CA LEU A 97 -7.97 11.57 5.78
C LEU A 97 -6.71 10.75 6.04
N THR A 98 -6.87 9.51 6.51
CA THR A 98 -5.79 8.56 6.78
C THR A 98 -5.05 8.18 5.48
N ASP A 99 -5.78 7.94 4.38
CA ASP A 99 -5.22 7.75 3.04
C ASP A 99 -4.41 8.98 2.59
N MET A 100 -4.96 10.18 2.81
CA MET A 100 -4.31 11.44 2.42
C MET A 100 -3.05 11.73 3.26
N LEU A 101 -3.06 11.40 4.55
CA LEU A 101 -1.90 11.52 5.43
C LEU A 101 -0.76 10.61 4.93
N VAL A 102 -1.06 9.34 4.64
CA VAL A 102 -0.07 8.40 4.07
C VAL A 102 0.49 8.91 2.76
N PHE A 103 -0.37 9.43 1.88
CA PHE A 103 0.08 9.99 0.62
C PHE A 103 1.10 11.12 0.83
N PHE A 104 0.83 12.07 1.73
CA PHE A 104 1.77 13.15 2.02
C PHE A 104 3.07 12.67 2.67
N MET A 105 2.99 11.68 3.58
CA MET A 105 4.18 11.06 4.18
C MET A 105 5.06 10.38 3.11
N LEU A 106 4.47 9.53 2.27
CA LEU A 106 5.19 8.83 1.20
C LEU A 106 5.76 9.81 0.17
N ARG A 107 5.00 10.85 -0.19
CA ARG A 107 5.48 11.92 -1.08
C ARG A 107 6.69 12.63 -0.48
N HIS A 108 6.66 12.94 0.81
CA HIS A 108 7.79 13.57 1.47
C HIS A 108 9.03 12.67 1.47
N LEU A 109 8.88 11.40 1.84
CA LEU A 109 9.96 10.41 1.76
C LEU A 109 10.53 10.33 0.35
N ALA A 110 9.67 10.29 -0.66
CA ALA A 110 10.07 10.26 -2.06
C ALA A 110 10.92 11.47 -2.47
N ILE A 111 10.66 12.67 -1.94
CA ILE A 111 11.30 13.92 -2.41
C ILE A 111 12.49 14.32 -1.53
N HIS A 112 12.37 14.22 -0.21
CA HIS A 112 13.24 14.92 0.72
C HIS A 112 14.15 14.02 1.55
N ASP A 113 13.83 12.75 1.71
CA ASP A 113 14.62 11.86 2.55
C ASP A 113 15.82 11.29 1.77
N ARG A 114 17.03 11.80 2.02
CA ARG A 114 18.27 11.32 1.38
C ARG A 114 18.68 9.90 1.80
N GLN A 115 18.10 9.37 2.88
CA GLN A 115 18.30 8.00 3.36
C GLN A 115 17.16 7.07 2.95
N ALA A 116 16.16 7.55 2.19
CA ALA A 116 15.15 6.67 1.62
C ALA A 116 15.84 5.57 0.80
N HIS A 117 15.46 4.33 1.05
CA HIS A 117 15.87 3.15 0.30
C HIS A 117 14.69 2.62 -0.53
N GLY A 118 14.95 1.66 -1.41
CA GLY A 118 13.89 1.00 -2.16
C GLY A 118 13.38 1.79 -3.37
N LEU A 119 12.08 1.68 -3.68
CA LEU A 119 11.46 2.25 -4.88
C LEU A 119 11.61 3.78 -5.00
N PHE A 120 11.74 4.50 -3.88
CA PHE A 120 11.97 5.95 -3.88
C PHE A 120 13.35 6.34 -4.45
N VAL A 121 14.39 5.53 -4.22
CA VAL A 121 15.72 5.75 -4.80
C VAL A 121 15.68 5.57 -6.31
N LEU A 122 15.01 4.50 -6.78
CA LEU A 122 14.82 4.29 -8.22
C LEU A 122 14.06 5.46 -8.86
N ALA A 123 13.02 5.97 -8.21
CA ALA A 123 12.24 7.08 -8.75
C ALA A 123 13.02 8.41 -8.86
N ARG A 124 14.14 8.54 -8.14
CA ARG A 124 15.02 9.71 -8.21
C ARG A 124 16.12 9.62 -9.26
N ASP A 125 16.51 8.40 -9.66
CA ASP A 125 17.41 8.19 -10.80
C ASP A 125 16.61 8.37 -12.10
N PRO A 126 16.87 9.39 -12.94
CA PRO A 126 16.03 9.68 -14.10
C PRO A 126 15.90 8.51 -15.08
N ALA A 127 16.95 7.70 -15.24
CA ALA A 127 16.92 6.53 -16.12
C ALA A 127 16.00 5.45 -15.53
N MET A 128 16.12 5.18 -14.23
CA MET A 128 15.27 4.21 -13.54
C MET A 128 13.82 4.68 -13.46
N ALA A 129 13.58 5.97 -13.19
CA ALA A 129 12.25 6.57 -13.19
C ALA A 129 11.56 6.42 -14.56
N SER A 130 12.29 6.68 -15.66
CA SER A 130 11.80 6.47 -17.02
C SER A 130 11.43 5.01 -17.28
N LEU A 131 12.30 4.06 -16.87
CA LEU A 131 12.00 2.62 -16.98
C LEU A 131 10.76 2.24 -16.17
N LEU A 132 10.66 2.71 -14.92
CA LEU A 132 9.51 2.45 -14.06
C LEU A 132 8.22 2.98 -14.68
N GLN A 133 8.23 4.20 -15.21
CA GLN A 133 7.08 4.78 -15.91
C GLN A 133 6.68 3.96 -17.13
N ALA A 134 7.66 3.50 -17.92
CA ALA A 134 7.39 2.68 -19.10
C ALA A 134 6.75 1.33 -18.72
N ILE A 135 7.27 0.66 -17.69
CA ILE A 135 6.72 -0.58 -17.16
C ILE A 135 5.32 -0.36 -16.58
N LEU A 136 5.11 0.72 -15.83
CA LEU A 136 3.80 1.07 -15.24
C LEU A 136 2.74 1.34 -16.29
N ALA A 137 3.11 2.00 -17.39
CA ALA A 137 2.22 2.27 -18.50
C ALA A 137 1.85 1.00 -19.27
N ARG A 138 2.81 0.08 -19.44
CA ARG A 138 2.68 -1.09 -20.32
C ARG A 138 3.15 -2.39 -19.64
N PRO A 139 2.52 -2.81 -18.53
CA PRO A 139 2.97 -3.98 -17.77
C PRO A 139 2.77 -5.30 -18.53
N ALA A 140 1.86 -5.33 -19.50
CA ALA A 140 1.57 -6.51 -20.31
C ALA A 140 2.61 -6.80 -21.40
N GLU A 141 3.43 -5.80 -21.77
CA GLU A 141 4.49 -5.98 -22.77
C GLU A 141 5.53 -7.01 -22.32
N ARG A 142 6.25 -7.57 -23.30
CA ARG A 142 7.36 -8.47 -23.04
C ARG A 142 8.57 -7.66 -22.60
N TRP A 143 8.77 -7.58 -21.30
CA TRP A 143 9.96 -7.00 -20.71
C TRP A 143 10.98 -8.10 -20.40
N SER A 144 12.00 -8.24 -21.23
CA SER A 144 13.19 -9.02 -20.87
C SER A 144 14.17 -8.16 -20.07
N MET A 145 15.08 -8.81 -19.34
CA MET A 145 16.17 -8.11 -18.67
C MET A 145 17.04 -7.32 -19.66
N ASP A 146 17.17 -7.82 -20.89
CA ASP A 146 17.89 -7.13 -21.96
C ASP A 146 17.17 -5.86 -22.43
N ASP A 147 15.84 -5.91 -22.53
CA ASP A 147 15.03 -4.74 -22.90
C ASP A 147 15.13 -3.66 -21.83
N MET A 148 15.00 -4.05 -20.56
CA MET A 148 15.12 -3.13 -19.43
C MET A 148 16.53 -2.52 -19.34
N ALA A 149 17.58 -3.33 -19.51
CA ALA A 149 18.97 -2.85 -19.47
C ALA A 149 19.26 -1.86 -20.62
N ARG A 150 18.76 -2.16 -21.83
CA ARG A 150 18.86 -1.25 -22.98
C ARG A 150 18.11 0.06 -22.76
N HIS A 151 16.92 0.01 -22.17
CA HIS A 151 16.10 1.19 -21.88
C HIS A 151 16.82 2.21 -20.98
N VAL A 152 17.66 1.73 -20.06
CA VAL A 152 18.42 2.57 -19.12
C VAL A 152 19.89 2.74 -19.51
N HIS A 153 20.27 2.34 -20.73
CA HIS A 153 21.64 2.43 -21.26
C HIS A 153 22.69 1.74 -20.37
N MET A 154 22.35 0.59 -19.79
CA MET A 154 23.26 -0.21 -18.96
C MET A 154 23.52 -1.58 -19.58
N SER A 155 24.66 -2.18 -19.20
CA SER A 155 24.95 -3.56 -19.58
C SER A 155 23.97 -4.54 -18.90
N LYS A 156 23.78 -5.71 -19.52
CA LYS A 156 22.97 -6.82 -18.98
C LYS A 156 23.44 -7.30 -17.61
N ALA A 157 24.74 -7.16 -17.32
CA ALA A 157 25.32 -7.54 -16.02
C ALA A 157 25.15 -6.45 -14.96
N THR A 158 25.24 -5.18 -15.36
CA THR A 158 25.19 -4.03 -14.42
C THR A 158 23.77 -3.72 -13.98
N PHE A 159 22.81 -3.72 -14.91
CA PHE A 159 21.42 -3.30 -14.65
C PHE A 159 20.75 -4.08 -13.50
N PRO A 160 20.67 -5.43 -13.50
CA PRO A 160 19.99 -6.18 -12.45
C PRO A 160 20.59 -5.91 -11.06
N ARG A 161 21.92 -5.81 -10.99
CA ARG A 161 22.65 -5.58 -9.75
C ARG A 161 22.38 -4.18 -9.20
N ARG A 162 22.46 -3.16 -10.05
CA ARG A 162 22.19 -1.77 -9.65
C ARG A 162 20.72 -1.57 -9.26
N PHE A 163 19.79 -2.14 -10.02
CA PHE A 163 18.37 -2.06 -9.71
C PHE A 163 18.06 -2.69 -8.35
N THR A 164 18.53 -3.91 -8.10
CA THR A 164 18.29 -4.61 -6.83
C THR A 164 18.95 -3.90 -5.66
N LEU A 165 20.18 -3.40 -5.84
CA LEU A 165 20.89 -2.64 -4.81
C LEU A 165 20.14 -1.36 -4.41
N GLN A 166 19.55 -0.66 -5.36
CA GLN A 166 18.83 0.59 -5.10
C GLN A 166 17.41 0.33 -4.56
N SER A 167 16.75 -0.74 -5.01
CA SER A 167 15.32 -0.96 -4.81
C SER A 167 14.92 -2.02 -3.79
N GLY A 168 15.88 -2.85 -3.33
CA GLY A 168 15.59 -4.00 -2.46
C GLY A 168 14.93 -5.19 -3.19
N THR A 169 14.43 -5.00 -4.41
CA THR A 169 13.72 -6.03 -5.20
C THR A 169 14.35 -6.21 -6.58
N THR A 170 14.13 -7.35 -7.21
CA THR A 170 14.52 -7.55 -8.62
C THR A 170 13.53 -6.88 -9.58
N PRO A 171 13.95 -6.52 -10.81
CA PRO A 171 13.02 -5.99 -11.83
C PRO A 171 11.89 -6.95 -12.19
N ALA A 172 12.19 -8.26 -12.23
CA ALA A 172 11.21 -9.29 -12.54
C ALA A 172 10.14 -9.41 -11.45
N GLN A 173 10.53 -9.33 -10.17
CA GLN A 173 9.59 -9.28 -9.05
C GLN A 173 8.70 -8.05 -9.15
N LEU A 174 9.26 -6.86 -9.39
CA LEU A 174 8.45 -5.64 -9.53
C LEU A 174 7.41 -5.77 -10.65
N LEU A 175 7.82 -6.21 -11.84
CA LEU A 175 6.93 -6.42 -12.98
C LEU A 175 5.81 -7.41 -12.64
N GLN A 176 6.15 -8.50 -11.95
CA GLN A 176 5.18 -9.48 -11.48
C GLN A 176 4.10 -8.83 -10.59
N LEU A 177 4.50 -7.98 -9.65
CA LEU A 177 3.56 -7.27 -8.76
C LEU A 177 2.60 -6.37 -9.54
N LEU A 178 3.13 -5.62 -10.50
CA LEU A 178 2.32 -4.73 -11.33
C LEU A 178 1.31 -5.52 -12.16
N ARG A 179 1.74 -6.63 -12.76
CA ARG A 179 0.85 -7.53 -13.50
C ARG A 179 -0.24 -8.11 -12.60
N MET A 180 0.08 -8.54 -11.38
CA MET A 180 -0.94 -9.07 -10.45
C MET A 180 -1.93 -7.99 -10.01
N ARG A 181 -1.49 -6.74 -9.80
CA ARG A 181 -2.37 -5.61 -9.48
C ARG A 181 -3.38 -5.34 -10.61
N VAL A 182 -2.93 -5.36 -11.86
CA VAL A 182 -3.82 -5.23 -13.02
C VAL A 182 -4.74 -6.44 -13.13
N ALA A 183 -4.22 -7.65 -12.95
CA ALA A 183 -5.02 -8.88 -13.03
C ALA A 183 -6.17 -8.88 -12.04
N ARG A 184 -5.94 -8.46 -10.79
CA ARG A 184 -7.00 -8.32 -9.79
C ARG A 184 -8.10 -7.37 -10.21
N ARG A 185 -7.72 -6.21 -10.79
CA ARG A 185 -8.70 -5.25 -11.27
C ARG A 185 -9.58 -5.87 -12.36
N LEU A 186 -8.97 -6.59 -13.29
CA LEU A 186 -9.69 -7.32 -14.34
C LEU A 186 -10.61 -8.39 -13.74
N LEU A 187 -10.12 -9.20 -12.80
CA LEU A 187 -10.91 -10.25 -12.15
C LEU A 187 -12.08 -9.67 -11.33
N ALA A 188 -11.89 -8.53 -10.64
CA ALA A 188 -12.95 -7.81 -9.94
C ALA A 188 -14.01 -7.25 -10.89
N GLN A 189 -13.64 -6.96 -12.14
CA GLN A 189 -14.55 -6.54 -13.20
C GLN A 189 -15.23 -7.72 -13.91
N GLY A 190 -15.04 -8.95 -13.42
CA GLY A 190 -15.67 -10.16 -13.97
C GLY A 190 -14.96 -10.78 -15.18
N VAL A 191 -13.77 -10.29 -15.55
CA VAL A 191 -12.99 -10.85 -16.66
C VAL A 191 -12.62 -12.31 -16.35
N ALA A 192 -12.68 -13.18 -17.37
CA ALA A 192 -12.31 -14.59 -17.22
C ALA A 192 -10.82 -14.72 -16.84
N ILE A 193 -10.48 -15.79 -16.10
CA ILE A 193 -9.11 -15.99 -15.59
C ILE A 193 -8.10 -16.12 -16.74
N VAL A 194 -8.48 -16.81 -17.82
CA VAL A 194 -7.68 -16.93 -19.05
C VAL A 194 -7.42 -15.55 -19.66
N ASP A 195 -8.48 -14.78 -19.92
CA ASP A 195 -8.36 -13.46 -20.55
C ASP A 195 -7.57 -12.49 -19.67
N ALA A 196 -7.75 -12.55 -18.35
CA ALA A 196 -6.98 -11.73 -17.41
C ALA A 196 -5.49 -12.09 -17.47
N ALA A 197 -5.14 -13.38 -17.55
CA ALA A 197 -3.76 -13.83 -17.67
C ALA A 197 -3.11 -13.32 -18.97
N GLU A 198 -3.81 -13.41 -20.10
CA GLU A 198 -3.32 -12.92 -21.38
C GLU A 198 -3.14 -11.39 -21.38
N ARG A 199 -4.14 -10.65 -20.88
CA ARG A 199 -4.11 -9.18 -20.77
C ARG A 199 -3.00 -8.65 -19.88
N VAL A 200 -2.49 -9.45 -18.94
CA VAL A 200 -1.34 -9.07 -18.10
C VAL A 200 -0.03 -9.69 -18.56
N GLY A 201 0.02 -10.27 -19.76
CA GLY A 201 1.25 -10.71 -20.43
C GLY A 201 1.73 -12.11 -20.04
N TYR A 202 0.85 -12.96 -19.51
CA TYR A 202 1.14 -14.38 -19.29
C TYR A 202 0.64 -15.21 -20.46
N ARG A 203 1.51 -16.10 -20.97
CA ARG A 203 1.14 -17.05 -22.04
C ARG A 203 0.51 -18.35 -21.54
N SER A 204 0.52 -18.56 -20.23
CA SER A 204 0.03 -19.79 -19.60
C SER A 204 -0.80 -19.43 -18.38
N GLN A 205 -2.06 -19.88 -18.39
CA GLN A 205 -2.95 -19.76 -17.24
C GLN A 205 -2.39 -20.46 -16.00
N ALA A 206 -1.68 -21.58 -16.17
CA ALA A 206 -1.04 -22.29 -15.06
C ALA A 206 0.10 -21.47 -14.44
N ALA A 207 0.93 -20.83 -15.27
CA ALA A 207 1.98 -19.94 -14.79
C ALA A 207 1.40 -18.72 -14.06
N PHE A 208 0.38 -18.10 -14.65
CA PHE A 208 -0.37 -17.01 -14.03
C PHE A 208 -0.94 -17.43 -12.68
N SER A 209 -1.64 -18.56 -12.60
CA SER A 209 -2.33 -19.01 -11.39
C SER A 209 -1.36 -19.30 -10.24
N ARG A 210 -0.22 -19.92 -10.53
CA ARG A 210 0.85 -20.15 -9.53
C ARG A 210 1.39 -18.86 -8.97
N VAL A 211 1.66 -17.89 -9.84
CA VAL A 211 2.17 -16.58 -9.44
C VAL A 211 1.12 -15.80 -8.65
N PHE A 212 -0.12 -15.76 -9.14
CA PHE A 212 -1.22 -15.10 -8.47
C PHE A 212 -1.43 -15.67 -7.06
N GLN A 213 -1.45 -16.99 -6.91
CA GLN A 213 -1.58 -17.63 -5.60
C GLN A 213 -0.44 -17.27 -4.66
N ARG A 214 0.80 -17.21 -5.15
CA ARG A 214 1.96 -16.80 -4.35
C ARG A 214 1.86 -15.33 -3.91
N THR A 215 1.38 -14.46 -4.79
CA THR A 215 1.27 -13.01 -4.52
C THR A 215 0.05 -12.65 -3.66
N GLU A 216 -1.06 -13.34 -3.85
CA GLU A 216 -2.36 -13.02 -3.21
C GLU A 216 -2.74 -13.98 -2.07
N GLY A 217 -1.96 -15.04 -1.86
CA GLY A 217 -2.22 -16.08 -0.85
C GLY A 217 -3.30 -17.10 -1.24
N VAL A 218 -4.09 -16.82 -2.29
CA VAL A 218 -5.18 -17.68 -2.77
C VAL A 218 -5.21 -17.76 -4.30
N ALA A 219 -5.70 -18.88 -4.84
CA ALA A 219 -5.81 -19.06 -6.29
C ALA A 219 -6.80 -18.05 -6.93
N PRO A 220 -6.64 -17.69 -8.21
CA PRO A 220 -7.52 -16.72 -8.88
C PRO A 220 -9.02 -17.07 -8.82
N SER A 221 -9.36 -18.36 -8.91
CA SER A 221 -10.74 -18.84 -8.83
C SER A 221 -11.32 -18.70 -7.42
N ALA A 222 -10.53 -18.97 -6.38
CA ALA A 222 -10.92 -18.77 -5.00
C ALA A 222 -11.03 -17.27 -4.68
N TRP A 223 -10.09 -16.45 -5.17
CA TRP A 223 -10.11 -14.99 -5.04
C TRP A 223 -11.39 -14.38 -5.61
N ARG A 224 -11.82 -14.84 -6.79
CA ARG A 224 -13.09 -14.42 -7.42
C ARG A 224 -14.33 -14.82 -6.62
N ARG A 225 -14.31 -15.99 -5.96
CA ARG A 225 -15.43 -16.47 -5.15
C ARG A 225 -15.50 -15.83 -3.76
N GLY A 226 -14.36 -15.40 -3.22
CA GLY A 226 -14.24 -14.75 -1.91
C GLY A 226 -14.45 -13.23 -1.94
N GLY A 227 -15.13 -12.71 -2.97
CA GLY A 227 -15.59 -11.32 -3.03
C GLY A 227 -16.85 -11.09 -2.19
N ASP A 228 -16.93 -11.72 -1.01
CA ASP A 228 -17.97 -11.60 0.03
C ASP A 228 -17.34 -11.22 1.40
#